data_AF-A0A382BDF3-F1
#
_entry.id   AF-A0A382BDF3-F1
#
_cell.length_a   1.000
_cell.length_b   1.000
_cell.length_c   1.000
_cell.angle_alpha   90.00
_cell.angle_beta   90.00
_cell.angle_gamma   90.00
#
_symmetry.space_group_name_H-M   'P 1'
#
loop_
_entity.id
_entity.type
_entity.pdbx_description
1 polymer ?
#
loop_
_entity_poly.entity_id
_entity_poly.type
_entity_poly.pdbx_seq_one_letter_code
_entity_poly.pdbx_strand_id
1 'polypeptide(L)'
;MFSTISWVSLGLVLAGIVAHSLLSPRPRLAKREASEGAGRPCWGCCGENLSTLAKLNRLACAVALGSLVILFVTGFGGRLLFGEQIGGYTLMLHVGLAPVFVICAGVVGVAWGHQCRLNGDDRQGLADLLRLKKTDPADTADLGWKLTFWLAMFLVVPVSLSMVLGMYPLFGTHGQELLMGLHQYTSLALTLVVMIHVHLVIRRHCK
;
A
#
# COMPACT_ATOMS: atom_id res chain seq x y z
N MET A 1 6.35 -14.72 19.22
CA MET A 1 5.04 -14.10 18.92
C MET A 1 5.01 -13.40 17.57
N PHE A 2 5.94 -12.49 17.29
CA PHE A 2 5.96 -11.74 16.02
C PHE A 2 5.92 -12.58 14.74
N SER A 3 6.72 -13.65 14.66
CA SER A 3 6.75 -14.54 13.47
C SER A 3 5.39 -15.19 13.21
N THR A 4 4.74 -15.73 14.25
CA THR A 4 3.39 -16.32 14.15
C THR A 4 2.37 -15.30 13.66
N ILE A 5 2.35 -14.09 14.24
CA ILE A 5 1.44 -13.01 13.84
C ILE A 5 1.68 -12.63 12.38
N SER A 6 2.95 -12.54 11.96
CA SER A 6 3.33 -12.19 10.59
C SER A 6 2.84 -13.25 9.59
N TRP A 7 3.10 -14.53 9.85
CA TRP A 7 2.64 -15.63 8.98
C TRP A 7 1.13 -15.72 8.90
N VAL A 8 0.43 -15.62 10.03
CA VAL A 8 -1.04 -15.67 10.07
C VAL A 8 -1.64 -14.49 9.32
N SER A 9 -1.14 -13.28 9.53
CA SER A 9 -1.67 -12.07 8.89
C SER A 9 -1.39 -12.04 7.38
N LEU A 10 -0.17 -12.41 6.95
CA LEU A 10 0.16 -12.56 5.52
C LEU A 10 -0.70 -13.62 4.86
N GLY A 11 -0.84 -14.79 5.48
CA GLY A 11 -1.69 -15.88 4.99
C GLY A 11 -3.15 -15.46 4.86
N LEU A 12 -3.69 -14.76 5.87
CA LEU A 12 -5.07 -14.28 5.88
C LEU A 12 -5.32 -13.26 4.76
N VAL A 13 -4.43 -12.29 4.58
CA VAL A 13 -4.57 -11.27 3.52
C VAL A 13 -4.44 -11.91 2.14
N LEU A 14 -3.49 -12.81 1.93
CA LEU A 14 -3.36 -13.54 0.67
C LEU A 14 -4.59 -14.39 0.37
N ALA A 15 -5.07 -15.18 1.35
CA ALA A 15 -6.28 -15.98 1.21
C ALA A 15 -7.50 -15.09 0.92
N GLY A 16 -7.63 -13.96 1.61
CA GLY A 16 -8.69 -12.98 1.37
C GLY A 16 -8.63 -12.37 -0.04
N ILE A 17 -7.44 -12.00 -0.52
CA ILE A 17 -7.23 -11.50 -1.89
C ILE A 17 -7.60 -12.58 -2.92
N VAL A 18 -7.20 -13.83 -2.70
CA VAL A 18 -7.53 -14.97 -3.59
C VAL A 18 -9.02 -15.27 -3.58
N ALA A 19 -9.64 -15.38 -2.40
CA ALA A 19 -11.07 -15.62 -2.27
C ALA A 19 -11.90 -14.49 -2.91
N HIS A 20 -11.55 -13.23 -2.62
CA HIS A 20 -12.18 -12.07 -3.25
C HIS A 20 -11.95 -12.07 -4.78
N SER A 21 -10.80 -12.59 -5.23
CA SER A 21 -10.49 -12.72 -6.65
C SER A 21 -11.36 -13.73 -7.38
N LEU A 22 -11.65 -14.85 -6.73
CA LEU A 22 -12.43 -15.97 -7.26
C LEU A 22 -13.95 -15.76 -7.13
N LEU A 23 -14.41 -15.17 -6.03
CA LEU A 23 -15.83 -15.00 -5.71
C LEU A 23 -16.47 -13.76 -6.35
N SER A 24 -15.68 -12.73 -6.64
CA SER A 24 -16.22 -11.53 -7.30
C SER A 24 -16.38 -11.79 -8.81
N PRO A 25 -17.59 -11.75 -9.37
CA PRO A 25 -17.81 -11.98 -10.79
C PRO A 25 -16.99 -10.97 -11.60
N ARG A 26 -16.11 -11.45 -12.47
CA ARG A 26 -15.47 -10.62 -13.50
C ARG A 26 -16.55 -10.25 -14.52
N PRO A 27 -16.99 -8.99 -14.64
CA PRO A 27 -18.00 -8.64 -15.63
C PRO A 27 -17.39 -8.51 -17.04
N ARG A 28 -16.46 -9.40 -17.44
CA ARG A 28 -15.82 -9.35 -18.77
C ARG A 28 -15.45 -10.75 -19.27
N LEU A 29 -16.50 -11.47 -19.67
CA LEU A 29 -16.44 -12.35 -20.85
C LEU A 29 -17.72 -12.27 -21.71
N ALA A 30 -18.81 -11.66 -21.21
CA ALA A 30 -20.06 -11.49 -21.96
C ALA A 30 -20.23 -10.16 -22.71
N LYS A 31 -19.27 -9.22 -22.63
CA LYS A 31 -19.36 -7.90 -23.31
C LYS A 31 -18.09 -7.57 -24.11
N ARG A 32 -17.56 -8.55 -24.85
CA ARG A 32 -16.46 -8.32 -25.80
C ARG A 32 -16.88 -8.46 -27.27
N GLU A 33 -18.10 -8.91 -27.57
CA GLU A 33 -18.58 -9.00 -28.96
C GLU A 33 -19.59 -7.91 -29.38
N ALA A 34 -20.00 -7.01 -28.48
CA ALA A 34 -21.02 -6.00 -28.80
C ALA A 34 -20.49 -4.57 -28.98
N SER A 35 -19.17 -4.34 -28.97
CA SER A 35 -18.61 -3.00 -29.14
C SER A 35 -17.23 -3.04 -29.78
N GLU A 36 -17.13 -3.69 -30.93
CA GLU A 36 -16.19 -3.21 -31.95
C GLU A 36 -16.80 -1.96 -32.58
N GLY A 37 -16.17 -0.80 -32.36
CA GLY A 37 -16.56 0.42 -33.04
C GLY A 37 -16.15 1.69 -32.30
N ALA A 38 -14.97 2.20 -32.67
CA ALA A 38 -14.46 3.56 -32.41
C ALA A 38 -14.12 3.89 -30.94
N GLY A 39 -12.99 4.50 -30.59
CA GLY A 39 -11.94 5.11 -31.38
C GLY A 39 -11.18 6.08 -30.46
N ARG A 40 -9.87 5.82 -30.29
CA ARG A 40 -8.82 6.67 -29.72
C ARG A 40 -8.70 6.82 -28.19
N PRO A 41 -7.45 6.78 -27.66
CA PRO A 41 -7.15 7.22 -26.31
C PRO A 41 -7.27 8.74 -26.23
N CYS A 42 -8.04 9.24 -25.27
CA CYS A 42 -8.06 10.64 -24.89
C CYS A 42 -6.73 11.00 -24.20
N TRP A 43 -5.66 11.02 -24.99
CA TRP A 43 -4.36 11.58 -24.66
C TRP A 43 -4.12 12.75 -25.61
N GLY A 44 -4.77 13.87 -25.32
CA GLY A 44 -4.65 15.08 -26.11
C GLY A 44 -5.34 16.24 -25.42
N CYS A 45 -4.55 17.29 -25.14
CA CYS A 45 -4.93 18.57 -24.53
C CYS A 45 -4.86 18.66 -23.00
N CYS A 46 -3.65 18.47 -22.45
CA CYS A 46 -3.12 19.30 -21.36
C CYS A 46 -1.59 19.23 -21.40
N GLY A 47 -0.93 20.38 -21.31
CA GLY A 47 0.45 20.64 -21.75
C GLY A 47 1.53 19.67 -21.26
N GLU A 48 2.68 19.68 -21.92
CA GLU A 48 3.84 18.78 -21.70
C GLU A 48 4.16 18.51 -20.22
N ASN A 49 3.93 19.49 -19.33
CA ASN A 49 4.05 19.39 -17.87
C ASN A 49 3.12 18.35 -17.20
N LEU A 50 1.88 18.14 -17.70
CA LEU A 50 0.99 17.10 -17.18
C LEU A 50 1.48 15.70 -17.55
N SER A 51 2.10 15.56 -18.72
CA SER A 51 2.63 14.27 -19.18
C SER A 51 3.90 13.86 -18.44
N THR A 52 4.79 14.81 -18.11
CA THR A 52 5.99 14.56 -17.31
C THR A 52 5.63 14.30 -15.86
N LEU A 53 4.67 15.03 -15.27
CA LEU A 53 4.18 14.76 -13.91
C LEU A 53 3.52 13.38 -13.82
N ALA A 54 2.70 12.99 -14.80
CA ALA A 54 2.10 11.66 -14.85
C ALA A 54 3.16 10.54 -14.98
N LYS A 55 4.19 10.75 -15.82
CA LYS A 55 5.32 9.82 -15.95
C LYS A 55 6.13 9.74 -14.65
N LEU A 56 6.45 10.87 -14.03
CA LEU A 56 7.15 10.96 -12.76
C LEU A 56 6.38 10.24 -11.65
N ASN A 57 5.07 10.45 -11.58
CA ASN A 57 4.21 9.78 -10.60
C ASN A 57 4.21 8.27 -10.81
N ARG A 58 4.08 7.80 -12.06
CA ARG A 58 4.16 6.36 -12.37
C ARG A 58 5.50 5.77 -12.00
N LEU A 59 6.60 6.50 -12.26
CA LEU A 59 7.94 6.11 -11.85
C LEU A 59 8.05 6.07 -10.32
N ALA A 60 7.58 7.10 -9.61
CA ALA A 60 7.58 7.17 -8.16
C ALA A 60 6.78 6.03 -7.53
N CYS A 61 5.61 5.69 -8.08
CA CYS A 61 4.83 4.52 -7.66
C CYS A 61 5.63 3.22 -7.87
N ALA A 62 6.24 3.03 -9.05
CA ALA A 62 7.02 1.83 -9.33
C ALA A 62 8.24 1.70 -8.40
N VAL A 63 8.96 2.80 -8.15
CA VAL A 63 10.12 2.83 -7.25
C VAL A 63 9.68 2.64 -5.80
N ALA A 64 8.56 3.24 -5.36
CA ALA A 64 8.01 3.03 -4.02
C ALA A 64 7.63 1.56 -3.79
N LEU A 65 6.94 0.93 -4.74
CA LEU A 65 6.58 -0.49 -4.64
C LEU A 65 7.81 -1.39 -4.67
N GLY A 66 8.75 -1.15 -5.59
CA GLY A 66 9.98 -1.92 -5.68
C GLY A 66 10.85 -1.81 -4.43
N SER A 67 11.05 -0.59 -3.91
CA SER A 67 11.77 -0.38 -2.65
C SER A 67 11.05 -1.01 -1.46
N LEU A 68 9.72 -0.91 -1.37
CA LEU A 68 8.96 -1.57 -0.31
C LEU A 68 9.13 -3.09 -0.33
N VAL A 69 9.11 -3.72 -1.51
CA VAL A 69 9.34 -5.17 -1.65
C VAL A 69 10.73 -5.54 -1.15
N ILE A 70 11.76 -4.77 -1.53
CA ILE A 70 13.12 -5.03 -1.08
C ILE A 70 13.26 -4.80 0.44
N LEU A 71 12.67 -3.74 0.98
CA LEU A 71 12.62 -3.47 2.42
C LEU A 71 11.90 -4.57 3.19
N PHE A 72 10.82 -5.11 2.64
CA PHE A 72 10.11 -6.24 3.21
C PHE A 72 10.99 -7.49 3.22
N VAL A 73 11.60 -7.86 2.09
CA VAL A 73 12.47 -9.05 2.00
C VAL A 73 13.68 -8.93 2.93
N THR A 74 14.31 -7.76 2.98
CA THR A 74 15.49 -7.53 3.83
C THR A 74 15.15 -7.46 5.31
N GLY A 75 14.03 -6.82 5.68
CA GLY A 75 13.60 -6.65 7.07
C GLY A 75 12.92 -7.89 7.66
N PHE A 76 12.21 -8.66 6.85
CA PHE A 76 11.43 -9.82 7.30
C PHE A 76 12.00 -11.17 6.87
N GLY A 77 12.77 -11.25 5.77
CA GLY A 77 13.24 -12.52 5.20
C GLY A 77 14.09 -13.34 6.19
N GLY A 78 15.16 -12.75 6.71
CA GLY A 78 16.01 -13.41 7.71
C GLY A 78 15.25 -13.79 8.98
N ARG A 79 14.33 -12.91 9.41
CA ARG A 79 13.58 -13.09 10.65
C ARG A 79 12.46 -14.12 10.56
N LEU A 80 11.79 -14.23 9.41
CA LEU A 80 10.70 -15.19 9.20
C LEU A 80 11.21 -16.59 8.87
N LEU A 81 12.33 -16.70 8.16
CA LEU A 81 12.89 -17.98 7.72
C LEU A 81 13.87 -18.58 8.72
N PHE A 82 14.73 -17.76 9.33
CA PHE A 82 15.84 -18.23 10.17
C PHE A 82 15.74 -17.75 11.62
N GLY A 83 14.77 -16.87 11.94
CA GLY A 83 14.63 -16.29 13.28
C GLY A 83 15.74 -15.28 13.63
N GLU A 84 16.60 -14.93 12.67
CA GLU A 84 17.76 -14.08 12.88
C GLU A 84 17.41 -12.59 12.79
N GLN A 85 18.20 -11.77 13.48
CA GLN A 85 18.13 -10.31 13.35
C GLN A 85 18.84 -9.86 12.07
N ILE A 86 18.38 -8.74 11.50
CA ILE A 86 19.00 -8.15 10.31
C ILE A 86 20.43 -7.70 10.63
N GLY A 87 21.39 -8.08 9.78
CA GLY A 87 22.81 -7.74 9.97
C GLY A 87 23.56 -7.62 8.65
N GLY A 88 24.81 -7.17 8.73
CA GLY A 88 25.75 -7.09 7.60
C GLY A 88 25.22 -6.30 6.39
N TYR A 89 25.43 -6.84 5.19
CA TYR A 89 25.02 -6.20 3.94
C TYR A 89 23.50 -6.04 3.80
N THR A 90 22.71 -6.95 4.38
CA THR A 90 21.24 -6.85 4.36
C THR A 90 20.76 -5.61 5.12
N LEU A 91 21.39 -5.30 6.27
CA LEU A 91 21.10 -4.09 7.03
C LEU A 91 21.49 -2.83 6.25
N MET A 92 22.67 -2.81 5.65
CA MET A 92 23.13 -1.68 4.83
C MET A 92 22.15 -1.40 3.68
N LEU A 93 21.69 -2.45 3.00
CA LEU A 93 20.74 -2.33 1.90
C LEU A 93 19.36 -1.84 2.39
N HIS A 94 18.88 -2.37 3.52
CA HIS A 94 17.61 -1.96 4.12
C HIS A 94 17.62 -0.48 4.51
N VAL A 95 18.64 -0.04 5.25
CA VAL A 95 18.76 1.36 5.69
C VAL A 95 19.00 2.29 4.49
N GLY A 96 19.75 1.85 3.48
CA GLY A 96 20.01 2.65 2.27
C GLY A 96 18.76 2.86 1.40
N LEU A 97 17.86 1.88 1.31
CA LEU A 97 16.63 1.99 0.52
C LEU A 97 15.47 2.63 1.27
N ALA A 98 15.48 2.63 2.59
CA ALA A 98 14.44 3.26 3.42
C ALA A 98 14.16 4.74 3.03
N PRO A 99 15.16 5.64 2.89
CA PRO A 99 14.89 7.02 2.49
C PRO A 99 14.34 7.13 1.06
N VAL A 100 14.77 6.26 0.13
CA VAL A 100 14.23 6.23 -1.23
C VAL A 100 12.73 5.92 -1.21
N PHE A 101 12.34 4.91 -0.43
CA PHE A 101 10.93 4.57 -0.22
C PHE A 101 10.14 5.74 0.37
N VAL A 102 10.64 6.38 1.43
CA VAL A 102 9.94 7.49 2.10
C VAL A 102 9.74 8.68 1.17
N ILE A 103 10.77 9.06 0.40
CA ILE A 103 10.69 10.16 -0.56
C ILE A 103 9.67 9.83 -1.65
N CYS A 104 9.75 8.64 -2.26
CA CYS A 104 8.80 8.23 -3.30
C CYS A 104 7.36 8.14 -2.76
N ALA A 105 7.17 7.62 -1.54
CA ALA A 105 5.86 7.59 -0.89
C ALA A 105 5.31 9.01 -0.67
N GLY A 106 6.16 9.98 -0.30
CA GLY A 106 5.78 11.39 -0.21
C GLY A 106 5.32 11.97 -1.55
N VAL A 107 6.06 11.71 -2.63
CA VAL A 107 5.68 12.12 -4.00
C VAL A 107 4.34 11.52 -4.41
N VAL A 108 4.13 10.22 -4.15
CA VAL A 108 2.85 9.55 -4.42
C VAL A 108 1.73 10.15 -3.58
N GLY A 109 1.98 10.43 -2.30
CA GLY A 109 1.04 11.08 -1.38
C GLY A 109 0.53 12.42 -1.93
N VAL A 110 1.44 13.27 -2.41
CA VAL A 110 1.09 14.57 -3.01
C VAL A 110 0.37 14.38 -4.35
N ALA A 111 0.87 13.49 -5.22
CA ALA A 111 0.33 13.32 -6.56
C ALA A 111 -1.07 12.68 -6.58
N TRP A 112 -1.35 11.76 -5.66
CA TRP A 112 -2.64 11.06 -5.57
C TRP A 112 -3.58 11.64 -4.51
N GLY A 113 -3.12 12.55 -3.65
CA GLY A 113 -3.94 13.14 -2.59
C GLY A 113 -5.24 13.76 -3.09
N HIS A 114 -5.22 14.40 -4.27
CA HIS A 114 -6.45 14.94 -4.87
C HIS A 114 -7.41 13.84 -5.36
N GLN A 115 -6.89 12.76 -5.96
CA GLN A 115 -7.71 11.65 -6.47
C GLN A 115 -8.29 10.79 -5.34
N CYS A 116 -7.56 10.70 -4.22
CA CYS A 116 -7.95 9.99 -3.01
C CYS A 116 -8.72 10.88 -2.02
N ARG A 117 -9.20 12.07 -2.44
CA ARG A 117 -9.94 12.96 -1.55
C ARG A 117 -11.25 12.31 -1.12
N LEU A 118 -11.46 12.23 0.20
CA LEU A 118 -12.70 11.73 0.79
C LEU A 118 -13.79 12.80 0.64
N ASN A 119 -14.83 12.50 -0.14
CA ASN A 119 -15.97 13.37 -0.37
C ASN A 119 -17.12 13.07 0.63
N GLY A 120 -18.21 13.85 0.55
CA GLY A 120 -19.39 13.66 1.41
C GLY A 120 -20.00 12.26 1.28
N ASP A 121 -20.09 11.75 0.06
CA ASP A 121 -20.62 10.42 -0.23
C ASP A 121 -19.75 9.30 0.38
N ASP A 122 -18.43 9.48 0.39
CA ASP A 122 -17.48 8.54 1.02
C ASP A 122 -17.69 8.47 2.53
N ARG A 123 -18.01 9.60 3.18
CA ARG A 123 -18.31 9.65 4.63
C ARG A 123 -19.61 8.90 4.95
N GLN A 124 -20.61 9.02 4.09
CA GLN A 124 -21.86 8.31 4.24
C GLN A 124 -21.68 6.80 3.98
N GLY A 125 -20.87 6.42 2.98
CA GLY A 125 -20.46 5.05 2.74
C GLY A 125 -19.71 4.45 3.93
N LEU A 126 -18.81 5.21 4.56
CA LEU A 126 -18.10 4.78 5.78
C LEU A 126 -19.07 4.59 6.96
N ALA A 127 -20.02 5.52 7.15
CA ALA A 127 -21.03 5.41 8.20
C ALA A 127 -21.95 4.20 7.99
N ASP A 128 -22.37 3.92 6.75
CA ASP A 128 -23.17 2.76 6.41
C ASP A 128 -22.40 1.44 6.64
N LEU A 129 -21.10 1.43 6.35
CA LEU A 129 -20.22 0.27 6.59
C LEU A 129 -20.02 0.01 8.09
N LEU A 130 -19.82 1.06 8.89
CA LEU A 130 -19.78 0.96 10.36
C LEU A 130 -21.11 0.47 10.95
N ARG A 131 -22.24 0.75 10.28
CA ARG A 131 -23.57 0.26 10.64
C ARG A 131 -23.88 -1.13 10.10
N LEU A 132 -22.91 -1.79 9.45
CA LEU A 132 -23.07 -3.11 8.80
C LEU A 132 -24.26 -3.15 7.83
N LYS A 133 -24.60 -2.00 7.25
CA LYS A 133 -25.67 -1.89 6.25
C LYS A 133 -25.16 -2.45 4.93
N LYS A 134 -26.02 -3.18 4.21
CA LYS A 134 -25.68 -3.74 2.90
C LYS A 134 -25.44 -2.61 1.89
N THR A 135 -24.19 -2.40 1.52
CA THR A 135 -23.76 -1.43 0.51
C THR A 135 -23.49 -2.14 -0.81
N ASP A 136 -23.60 -1.44 -1.94
CA ASP A 136 -23.24 -2.00 -3.24
C ASP A 136 -21.72 -2.35 -3.29
N PRO A 137 -21.34 -3.51 -3.83
CA PRO A 137 -19.93 -3.87 -4.04
C PRO A 137 -19.13 -2.85 -4.89
N ALA A 138 -19.79 -2.04 -5.71
CA ALA A 138 -19.13 -0.98 -6.48
C ALA A 138 -18.69 0.20 -5.60
N ASP A 139 -19.57 0.67 -4.71
CA ASP A 139 -19.32 1.82 -3.83
C ASP A 139 -18.31 1.47 -2.74
N THR A 140 -18.37 0.26 -2.20
CA THR A 140 -17.39 -0.24 -1.21
C THR A 140 -15.99 -0.35 -1.77
N ALA A 141 -15.85 -0.70 -3.05
CA ALA A 141 -14.56 -0.74 -3.73
C ALA A 141 -13.97 0.66 -3.96
N ASP A 142 -14.80 1.67 -4.29
CA ASP A 142 -14.35 3.06 -4.46
C ASP A 142 -13.96 3.70 -3.11
N LEU A 143 -14.67 3.38 -2.03
CA LEU A 143 -14.29 3.81 -0.69
C LEU A 143 -13.01 3.09 -0.21
N GLY A 144 -12.91 1.78 -0.46
CA GLY A 144 -11.82 0.94 0.04
C GLY A 144 -10.44 1.33 -0.48
N TRP A 145 -10.30 1.69 -1.77
CA TRP A 145 -8.98 2.09 -2.29
C TRP A 145 -8.52 3.44 -1.73
N LYS A 146 -9.44 4.40 -1.50
CA LYS A 146 -9.13 5.69 -0.84
C LYS A 146 -8.73 5.50 0.62
N LEU A 147 -9.47 4.67 1.37
CA LEU A 147 -9.17 4.38 2.77
C LEU A 147 -7.82 3.67 2.92
N THR A 148 -7.56 2.66 2.09
CA THR A 148 -6.27 1.95 2.12
C THR A 148 -5.11 2.84 1.70
N PHE A 149 -5.31 3.79 0.79
CA PHE A 149 -4.31 4.80 0.45
C PHE A 149 -3.94 5.67 1.66
N TRP A 150 -4.93 6.29 2.31
CA TRP A 150 -4.67 7.16 3.46
C TRP A 150 -4.12 6.39 4.66
N LEU A 151 -4.57 5.17 4.87
CA LEU A 151 -4.03 4.29 5.90
C LEU A 151 -2.57 3.93 5.63
N ALA A 152 -2.20 3.64 4.37
CA ALA A 152 -0.80 3.40 4.00
C ALA A 152 0.05 4.65 4.24
N MET A 153 -0.40 5.82 3.77
CA MET A 153 0.32 7.09 3.98
C MET A 153 0.48 7.42 5.46
N PHE A 154 -0.57 7.18 6.26
CA PHE A 154 -0.50 7.34 7.70
C PHE A 154 0.53 6.39 8.32
N LEU A 155 0.56 5.11 7.92
CA LEU A 155 1.49 4.09 8.44
C LEU A 155 2.96 4.33 8.04
N VAL A 156 3.24 5.02 6.93
CA VAL A 156 4.60 5.42 6.56
C VAL A 156 5.24 6.29 7.66
N VAL A 157 4.45 7.16 8.32
CA VAL A 157 4.94 8.07 9.35
C VAL A 157 5.50 7.32 10.58
N PRO A 158 4.73 6.48 11.31
CA PRO A 158 5.25 5.77 12.46
C PRO A 158 6.35 4.77 12.09
N VAL A 159 6.27 4.10 10.93
CA VAL A 159 7.35 3.20 10.45
C VAL A 159 8.68 3.95 10.34
N SER A 160 8.65 5.13 9.72
CA SER A 160 9.85 5.93 9.47
C SER A 160 10.35 6.57 10.77
N LEU A 161 9.44 7.19 11.51
CA LEU A 161 9.76 7.92 12.74
C LEU A 161 10.33 6.99 13.81
N SER A 162 9.77 5.78 13.98
CA SER A 162 10.25 4.84 14.98
C SER A 162 11.70 4.43 14.74
N MET A 163 12.09 4.22 13.48
CA MET A 163 13.45 3.81 13.15
C MET A 163 14.42 5.00 13.20
N VAL A 164 14.02 6.16 12.67
CA VAL A 164 14.84 7.39 12.76
C VAL A 164 15.14 7.72 14.22
N LEU A 165 14.13 7.71 15.10
CA LEU A 165 14.32 7.93 16.53
C LEU A 165 15.14 6.80 17.19
N GLY A 166 14.95 5.56 16.76
CA GLY A 166 15.68 4.40 17.30
C GLY A 166 17.18 4.40 16.97
N MET A 167 17.61 5.15 15.95
CA MET A 167 19.02 5.30 15.58
C MET A 167 19.78 6.28 16.48
N TYR A 168 19.09 7.12 17.25
CA TYR A 168 19.72 8.07 18.17
C TYR A 168 19.67 7.58 19.61
N PRO A 169 20.69 7.89 20.43
CA PRO A 169 20.71 7.55 21.86
C PRO A 169 19.82 8.52 22.68
N LEU A 170 18.62 8.83 22.19
CA LEU A 170 17.66 9.72 22.86
C LEU A 170 16.85 8.97 23.93
N PHE A 171 16.71 7.66 23.77
CA PHE A 171 15.94 6.80 24.66
C PHE A 171 16.84 5.74 25.29
N GLY A 172 16.52 5.34 26.53
CA GLY A 172 17.15 4.19 27.17
C GLY A 172 16.78 2.87 26.47
N THR A 173 17.35 1.76 26.94
CA THR A 173 17.18 0.41 26.38
C THR A 173 15.72 0.03 26.15
N HIS A 174 14.85 0.29 27.13
CA HIS A 174 13.43 -0.02 27.02
C HIS A 174 12.71 0.78 25.91
N GLY A 175 13.11 2.05 25.72
CA GLY A 175 12.55 2.88 24.64
C GLY A 175 13.01 2.40 23.27
N GLN A 176 14.25 1.94 23.13
CA GLN A 176 14.77 1.36 21.89
C GLN A 176 14.06 0.05 21.53
N GLU A 177 13.78 -0.81 22.52
CA GLU A 177 12.98 -2.02 22.33
C GLU A 177 11.56 -1.69 21.84
N LEU A 178 10.93 -0.69 22.44
CA LEU A 178 9.60 -0.23 22.03
C LEU A 178 9.61 0.32 20.61
N LEU A 179 10.58 1.17 20.27
CA LEU A 179 10.73 1.74 18.92
C LEU A 179 10.96 0.65 17.87
N MET A 180 11.77 -0.35 18.20
CA MET A 180 12.02 -1.51 17.34
C MET A 180 10.74 -2.34 17.15
N GLY A 181 10.01 -2.62 18.23
CA GLY A 181 8.71 -3.29 18.16
C GLY A 181 7.71 -2.52 17.31
N LEU A 182 7.61 -1.21 17.52
CA LEU A 182 6.73 -0.32 16.77
C LEU A 182 7.09 -0.32 15.29
N HIS A 183 8.38 -0.20 14.94
CA HIS A 183 8.85 -0.30 13.56
C HIS A 183 8.42 -1.61 12.90
N GLN A 184 8.59 -2.73 13.60
CA GLN A 184 8.29 -4.06 13.08
C GLN A 184 6.79 -4.26 12.83
N TYR A 185 5.94 -3.94 13.80
CA TYR A 185 4.49 -4.12 13.66
C TYR A 185 3.87 -3.13 12.67
N THR A 186 4.34 -1.88 12.65
CA THR A 186 3.85 -0.89 11.69
C THR A 186 4.33 -1.19 10.28
N SER A 187 5.53 -1.76 10.09
CA SER A 187 6.01 -2.19 8.78
C SER A 187 5.21 -3.38 8.24
N LEU A 188 4.84 -4.32 9.11
CA LEU A 188 3.96 -5.43 8.76
C LEU A 188 2.58 -4.89 8.34
N ALA A 189 1.97 -4.03 9.16
CA ALA A 189 0.68 -3.41 8.85
C ALA A 189 0.72 -2.64 7.52
N LEU A 190 1.76 -1.84 7.29
CA LEU A 190 1.96 -1.09 6.05
C LEU A 190 2.01 -2.04 4.84
N THR A 191 2.78 -3.12 4.93
CA THR A 191 2.89 -4.12 3.85
C THR A 191 1.54 -4.73 3.52
N LEU A 192 0.78 -5.17 4.53
CA LEU A 192 -0.55 -5.76 4.35
C LEU A 192 -1.52 -4.76 3.71
N VAL A 193 -1.54 -3.51 4.19
CA VAL A 193 -2.40 -2.46 3.64
C VAL A 193 -2.02 -2.14 2.19
N VAL A 194 -0.74 -2.08 1.85
CA VAL A 194 -0.28 -1.85 0.47
C VAL A 194 -0.66 -3.01 -0.44
N MET A 195 -0.57 -4.26 0.01
CA MET A 195 -1.05 -5.43 -0.76
C MET A 195 -2.53 -5.32 -1.10
N ILE A 196 -3.36 -4.98 -0.10
CA ILE A 196 -4.80 -4.76 -0.29
C ILE A 196 -5.03 -3.58 -1.25
N HIS A 197 -4.32 -2.47 -1.06
CA HIS A 197 -4.44 -1.28 -1.91
C HIS A 197 -4.12 -1.59 -3.38
N VAL A 198 -2.99 -2.25 -3.65
CA VAL A 198 -2.59 -2.64 -5.01
C VAL A 198 -3.63 -3.55 -5.65
N HIS A 199 -4.17 -4.52 -4.90
CA HIS A 199 -5.25 -5.38 -5.38
C HIS A 199 -6.52 -4.60 -5.76
N LEU A 200 -6.94 -3.65 -4.93
CA LEU A 200 -8.10 -2.79 -5.21
C LEU A 200 -7.86 -1.89 -6.43
N VAL A 201 -6.67 -1.33 -6.58
CA VAL A 201 -6.28 -0.51 -7.74
C VAL A 201 -6.31 -1.34 -9.02
N ILE A 202 -5.71 -2.54 -9.03
CA ILE A 202 -5.73 -3.45 -10.19
C ILE A 202 -7.17 -3.78 -10.58
N ARG A 203 -8.03 -4.10 -9.60
CA ARG A 203 -9.44 -4.41 -9.87
C ARG A 203 -10.22 -3.23 -10.44
N ARG A 204 -9.93 -2.00 -9.99
CA ARG A 204 -10.57 -0.80 -10.54
C ARG A 204 -10.20 -0.57 -12.00
N HIS A 205 -8.96 -0.81 -12.39
CA HIS A 205 -8.50 -0.66 -13.76
C HIS A 205 -8.95 -1.81 -14.70
N CYS A 206 -9.28 -2.98 -14.15
CA CYS A 206 -9.79 -4.12 -14.94
C CYS A 206 -11.33 -4.15 -15.07
N LYS A 207 -12.07 -3.22 -14.44
CA LYS A 207 -13.52 -3.04 -14.64
C LYS A 207 -13.81 -2.41 -15.98
#